data_AF-A0A9J6GTV1-F1
#
_entry.id   AF-A0A9J6GTV1-F1
#
_cell.length_a   1.000
_cell.length_b   1.000
_cell.length_c   1.000
_cell.angle_alpha   90.00
_cell.angle_beta   90.00
_cell.angle_gamma   90.00
#
_symmetry.space_group_name_H-M   'P 1'
#
loop_
_entity.id
_entity.type
_entity.pdbx_description
1 polymer ?
#
loop_
_entity_poly.entity_id
_entity_poly.type
_entity_poly.pdbx_seq_one_letter_code
_entity_poly.pdbx_strand_id
1 'polypeptide(L)'
;MRQFLICFALSIVSVGYIGITRNVSSLEAVEAEFPDVRMGGSFQPKDCTPRHRVAILVPYRNRAENLKVLIYNLNRVLANQQIDYGVFVIEQVSCICYFVAC
;
A
#
# COMPACT_ATOMS: atom_id res chain seq x y z
N MET A 1 -25.59 -9.33 14.37
CA MET A 1 -24.92 -9.72 13.11
C MET A 1 -24.66 -8.45 12.32
N ARG A 2 -23.41 -7.94 12.30
CA ARG A 2 -23.06 -6.74 11.52
C ARG A 2 -23.05 -7.12 10.05
N GLN A 3 -24.05 -6.68 9.29
CA GLN A 3 -24.01 -6.73 7.84
C GLN A 3 -22.96 -5.71 7.39
N PHE A 4 -21.69 -6.11 7.26
CA PHE A 4 -20.70 -5.25 6.63
C PHE A 4 -21.15 -5.05 5.18
N LEU A 5 -21.54 -3.84 4.82
CA LEU A 5 -21.80 -3.47 3.44
C LEU A 5 -20.53 -3.72 2.63
N ILE A 6 -20.69 -4.32 1.44
CA ILE A 6 -19.61 -4.43 0.45
C ILE A 6 -19.17 -3.00 0.12
N CYS A 7 -17.87 -2.74 0.06
CA CYS A 7 -17.39 -1.44 -0.35
C CYS A 7 -17.93 -1.10 -1.74
N PHE A 8 -18.83 -0.12 -1.82
CA PHE A 8 -19.45 0.28 -3.08
C PHE A 8 -18.37 0.86 -3.99
N ALA A 9 -18.36 0.42 -5.26
CA ALA A 9 -17.34 0.80 -6.23
C ALA A 9 -17.32 2.30 -6.57
N LEU A 10 -18.40 3.02 -6.23
CA LEU A 10 -18.39 4.47 -6.07
C LEU A 10 -17.85 4.80 -4.68
N SER A 11 -16.57 4.54 -4.43
CA SER A 11 -15.88 5.29 -3.38
C SER A 11 -16.02 6.75 -3.80
N ILE A 12 -16.83 7.53 -3.06
CA ILE A 12 -16.96 8.99 -3.21
C ILE A 12 -15.57 9.68 -3.14
N VAL A 13 -14.56 8.92 -2.67
CA VAL A 13 -13.14 9.25 -2.51
C VAL A 13 -12.28 8.80 -3.70
N SER A 14 -12.83 8.59 -4.90
CA SER A 14 -12.00 8.54 -6.12
C SER A 14 -11.52 9.95 -6.45
N VAL A 15 -10.53 10.43 -5.70
CA VAL A 15 -9.90 11.73 -5.91
C VAL A 15 -9.20 11.66 -7.26
N GLY A 16 -9.72 12.37 -8.26
CA GLY A 16 -9.23 12.27 -9.64
C GLY A 16 -7.72 12.47 -9.76
N TYR A 17 -7.24 13.70 -9.53
CA TYR A 17 -5.80 13.98 -9.52
C TYR A 17 -5.23 13.82 -8.11
N ILE A 18 -4.20 12.99 -7.97
CA ILE A 18 -3.40 12.87 -6.75
C ILE A 18 -1.99 13.39 -7.07
N GLY A 19 -1.59 14.49 -6.43
CA GLY A 19 -0.26 15.06 -6.59
C GLY A 19 0.83 14.10 -6.11
N ILE A 20 1.88 13.90 -6.90
CA ILE A 20 2.97 12.95 -6.59
C ILE A 20 3.99 13.61 -5.65
N THR A 21 4.25 12.97 -4.51
CA THR A 21 5.35 13.38 -3.63
C THR A 21 6.63 12.69 -4.06
N ARG A 22 7.70 13.47 -4.29
CA ARG A 22 9.02 12.96 -4.70
C ARG A 22 10.07 13.00 -3.60
N ASN A 23 9.80 13.75 -2.53
CA ASN A 23 10.74 13.98 -1.45
C ASN A 23 10.16 13.35 -0.18
N VAL A 24 10.62 12.14 0.14
CA VAL A 24 10.19 11.37 1.31
C VAL A 24 11.42 11.17 2.17
N SER A 25 11.38 11.66 3.41
CA SER A 25 12.55 11.68 4.31
C SER A 25 12.98 10.28 4.74
N SER A 26 12.07 9.50 5.33
CA SER A 26 12.35 8.15 5.82
C SER A 26 11.12 7.24 5.75
N LEU A 27 11.33 5.93 5.86
CA LEU A 27 10.23 4.96 5.87
C LEU A 27 9.39 5.09 7.15
N GLU A 28 10.01 5.41 8.30
CA GLU A 28 9.28 5.62 9.55
C GLU A 28 8.32 6.83 9.46
N ALA A 29 8.71 7.87 8.72
CA ALA A 29 7.83 9.01 8.45
C ALA A 29 6.59 8.60 7.63
N VAL A 30 6.74 7.65 6.70
CA VAL A 30 5.61 7.10 5.93
C VAL A 30 4.68 6.33 6.84
N GLU A 31 5.21 5.47 7.71
CA GLU A 31 4.39 4.69 8.65
C GLU A 31 3.60 5.58 9.60
N ALA A 32 4.20 6.67 10.08
CA ALA A 32 3.52 7.64 10.93
C ALA A 32 2.36 8.38 10.22
N GLU A 33 2.45 8.57 8.90
CA GLU A 33 1.41 9.23 8.10
C GLU A 33 0.24 8.30 7.76
N PHE A 34 0.46 6.98 7.75
CA PHE A 34 -0.56 5.97 7.43
C PHE A 34 -0.81 5.00 8.60
N PRO A 35 -1.42 5.44 9.71
CA PRO A 35 -1.62 4.63 10.91
C PRO A 35 -2.58 3.43 10.71
N ASP A 36 -3.35 3.42 9.62
CA ASP A 36 -4.24 2.30 9.28
C ASP A 36 -3.52 1.14 8.54
N VAL A 37 -2.29 1.36 8.08
CA VAL A 37 -1.45 0.31 7.51
C VAL A 37 -0.85 -0.51 8.65
N ARG A 38 -1.06 -1.82 8.60
CA ARG A 38 -0.51 -2.77 9.57
C ARG A 38 0.94 -3.10 9.22
N MET A 39 1.66 -3.64 10.21
CA MET A 39 2.94 -4.32 9.98
C MET A 39 2.82 -5.30 8.79
N GLY A 40 3.87 -5.40 7.97
CA GLY A 40 3.77 -6.16 6.71
C GLY A 40 3.39 -5.32 5.49
N GLY A 41 3.12 -4.02 5.64
CA GLY A 41 2.63 -3.17 4.55
C GLY A 41 1.23 -3.56 4.06
N SER A 42 0.36 -4.03 4.97
CA SER A 42 -0.99 -4.47 4.65
C SER A 42 -2.06 -3.49 5.13
N PHE A 43 -3.06 -3.25 4.30
CA PHE A 43 -4.18 -2.36 4.61
C PHE A 43 -5.49 -3.09 4.33
N GLN A 44 -6.44 -2.93 5.25
CA GLN A 44 -7.80 -3.45 5.08
C GLN A 44 -8.79 -2.42 5.64
N PRO A 45 -9.84 -2.06 4.87
CA PRO A 45 -10.87 -1.15 5.35
C PRO A 45 -11.61 -1.73 6.56
N LYS A 46 -11.87 -0.89 7.56
CA LYS A 46 -12.57 -1.27 8.81
C LYS A 46 -14.10 -1.15 8.70
N ASP A 47 -14.57 -0.27 7.83
CA ASP A 47 -15.98 0.13 7.75
C ASP A 47 -16.79 -0.68 6.73
N CYS A 48 -16.13 -1.37 5.80
CA CYS A 48 -16.76 -2.12 4.71
C CYS A 48 -16.03 -3.45 4.46
N THR A 49 -16.71 -4.40 3.80
CA THR A 49 -16.02 -5.59 3.26
C THR A 49 -15.44 -5.27 1.87
N PRO A 50 -14.11 -5.36 1.69
CA PRO A 50 -13.46 -5.06 0.42
C PRO A 50 -13.83 -6.10 -0.64
N ARG A 51 -14.01 -5.65 -1.89
CA ARG A 51 -14.32 -6.53 -3.03
C ARG A 51 -13.10 -7.24 -3.58
N HIS A 52 -11.94 -6.58 -3.49
CA HIS A 52 -10.68 -7.06 -4.04
C HIS A 52 -9.68 -7.25 -2.92
N ARG A 53 -8.99 -8.39 -2.96
CA ARG A 53 -7.81 -8.68 -2.16
C ARG A 53 -6.62 -8.79 -3.11
N VAL A 54 -5.66 -7.87 -2.99
CA VAL A 54 -4.57 -7.68 -3.95
C VAL A 54 -3.22 -7.83 -3.26
N ALA A 55 -2.37 -8.70 -3.80
CA ALA A 55 -0.95 -8.76 -3.43
C ALA A 55 -0.13 -8.00 -4.47
N ILE A 56 0.51 -6.91 -4.06
CA ILE A 56 1.36 -6.08 -4.93
C ILE A 56 2.79 -6.55 -4.76
N LEU A 57 3.35 -7.13 -5.80
CA LEU A 57 4.73 -7.63 -5.81
C LEU A 57 5.64 -6.58 -6.45
N VAL A 58 6.54 -5.99 -5.67
CA VAL A 58 7.50 -4.99 -6.13
C VAL A 58 8.86 -5.65 -6.26
N PRO A 59 9.34 -5.94 -7.49
CA PRO A 59 10.71 -6.37 -7.67
C PRO A 59 11.67 -5.23 -7.31
N TYR A 60 12.65 -5.53 -6.47
CA TYR A 60 13.55 -4.54 -5.90
C TYR A 60 15.02 -4.96 -6.00
N ARG A 61 15.87 -4.00 -6.37
CA ARG A 61 17.33 -4.15 -6.40
C ARG A 61 17.99 -2.80 -6.16
N ASN A 62 18.62 -2.63 -5.00
CA ASN A 62 19.51 -1.52 -4.65
C ASN A 62 19.01 -0.11 -5.03
N ARG A 63 17.74 0.23 -4.73
CA ARG A 63 17.11 1.52 -5.07
C ARG A 63 16.22 2.05 -3.94
N ALA A 64 16.78 2.17 -2.73
CA ALA A 64 16.02 2.46 -1.52
C ALA A 64 15.24 3.78 -1.61
N GLU A 65 15.83 4.82 -2.22
CA GLU A 65 15.18 6.13 -2.37
C GLU A 65 13.91 6.04 -3.25
N ASN A 66 13.96 5.31 -4.36
CA ASN A 66 12.79 5.10 -5.21
C ASN A 66 11.72 4.27 -4.49
N LEU A 67 12.12 3.29 -3.67
CA LEU A 67 11.19 2.44 -2.95
C LEU A 67 10.38 3.24 -1.93
N LYS A 68 11.01 4.14 -1.17
CA LYS A 68 10.32 5.03 -0.22
C LYS A 68 9.25 5.87 -0.94
N VAL A 69 9.61 6.48 -2.06
CA VAL A 69 8.70 7.28 -2.89
C VAL A 69 7.56 6.44 -3.46
N LEU A 70 7.85 5.22 -3.92
CA LEU A 70 6.85 4.31 -4.45
C LEU A 70 5.84 3.92 -3.38
N ILE A 71 6.30 3.44 -2.21
CA ILE A 71 5.42 3.00 -1.12
C ILE A 71 4.54 4.15 -0.62
N TYR A 72 5.12 5.34 -0.44
CA TYR A 72 4.36 6.52 -0.04
C TYR A 72 3.20 6.83 -0.99
N ASN A 73 3.46 6.90 -2.30
CA ASN A 73 2.42 7.22 -3.27
C ASN A 73 1.43 6.07 -3.47
N LEU A 74 1.87 4.81 -3.41
CA LEU A 74 0.98 3.65 -3.47
C LEU A 74 -0.02 3.66 -2.31
N ASN A 75 0.45 3.88 -1.08
CA ASN A 75 -0.45 3.93 0.09
C ASN A 75 -1.54 4.99 -0.08
N ARG A 76 -1.19 6.18 -0.59
CA ARG A 76 -2.17 7.25 -0.86
C ARG A 76 -3.22 6.88 -1.90
N VAL A 77 -2.79 6.24 -2.99
CA VAL A 77 -3.70 5.87 -4.08
C VAL A 77 -4.61 4.71 -3.65
N LEU A 78 -4.03 3.67 -3.04
CA LEU A 78 -4.73 2.42 -2.73
C LEU A 78 -5.65 2.55 -1.51
N ALA A 79 -5.27 3.33 -0.50
CA ALA A 79 -6.12 3.59 0.67
C ALA A 79 -7.45 4.26 0.26
N ASN A 80 -7.42 5.17 -0.72
CA ASN A 80 -8.62 5.83 -1.25
C ASN A 80 -9.57 4.89 -2.01
N GLN A 81 -9.07 3.75 -2.51
CA GLN A 81 -9.85 2.77 -3.26
C GLN A 81 -10.55 1.75 -2.37
N GLN A 82 -10.33 1.78 -1.05
CA GLN A 82 -10.95 0.89 -0.07
C GLN A 82 -10.81 -0.61 -0.42
N ILE A 83 -9.64 -1.01 -0.91
CA ILE A 83 -9.30 -2.40 -1.22
C ILE A 83 -8.47 -3.03 -0.10
N ASP A 84 -8.53 -4.36 0.03
CA ASP A 84 -7.61 -5.13 0.88
C ASP A 84 -6.33 -5.34 0.07
N TYR A 85 -5.22 -4.70 0.47
CA TYR A 85 -3.95 -4.84 -0.24
C TYR A 85 -2.79 -5.13 0.70
N GLY A 86 -1.81 -5.86 0.18
CA GLY A 86 -0.51 -6.06 0.82
C GLY A 86 0.61 -5.77 -0.18
N VAL A 87 1.61 -5.00 0.24
CA VAL A 87 2.79 -4.69 -0.58
C VAL A 87 3.94 -5.59 -0.16
N PHE A 88 4.47 -6.36 -1.10
CA PHE A 88 5.59 -7.27 -0.89
C PHE A 88 6.77 -6.82 -1.74
N VAL A 89 7.88 -6.50 -1.07
CA VAL A 89 9.11 -6.11 -1.74
C VAL A 89 9.95 -7.37 -1.95
N ILE A 90 10.21 -7.72 -3.20
CA ILE A 90 10.98 -8.91 -3.55
C ILE A 90 12.40 -8.45 -3.87
N GLU A 91 13.31 -8.64 -2.93
CA GLU A 91 14.70 -8.26 -3.10
C GLU A 91 15.47 -9.33 -3.88
N GLN A 92 16.13 -8.89 -4.95
CA GLN A 92 17.02 -9.75 -5.73
C GLN A 92 18.39 -9.82 -5.06
N VAL A 93 18.62 -10.88 -4.29
CA VAL A 93 19.94 -11.24 -3.75
C VAL A 93 20.50 -12.31 -4.69
N SER A 94 21.54 -11.97 -5.46
CA SER A 94 22.21 -12.81 -6.50
C SER A 94 21.65 -14.24 -6.67
N CYS A 95 20.86 -14.44 -7.73
CA CYS A 95 20.25 -15.69 -8.21
C CYS A 95 19.02 -16.23 -7.46
N ILE A 96 18.58 -15.67 -6.32
CA ILE A 96 17.36 -16.13 -5.62
C ILE A 96 16.48 -14.92 -5.25
N CYS A 97 15.19 -14.99 -5.59
CA CYS A 97 14.19 -14.01 -5.17
C CYS A 97 13.81 -14.27 -3.70
N TYR A 98 14.25 -13.43 -2.77
CA TYR A 98 13.81 -13.52 -1.38
C TYR A 98 12.56 -12.67 -1.19
N PHE A 99 11.54 -13.23 -0.52
CA PHE A 99 10.38 -12.46 -0.05
C PHE A 99 10.82 -11.63 1.16
N VAL A 100 10.92 -10.30 0.98
CA VAL A 100 11.01 -9.38 2.11
C VAL A 100 9.59 -8.89 2.38
N ALA A 101 8.92 -9.56 3.32
CA ALA A 101 7.77 -8.98 3.99
C ALA A 101 8.34 -7.92 4.93
N CYS A 102 8.12 -6.64 4.60
CA CYS A 102 8.61 -5.52 5.38
C CYS A 102 7.84 -5.40 6.70
#